data_AF-A0A699ZI78-F1
#
_entry.id   AF-A0A699ZI78-F1
#
_cell.length_a   1.000
_cell.length_b   1.000
_cell.length_c   1.000
_cell.angle_alpha   90.00
_cell.angle_beta   90.00
_cell.angle_gamma   90.00
#
_symmetry.space_group_name_H-M   'P 1'
#
loop_
_entity.id
_entity.type
_entity.pdbx_description
1 polymer ?
#
loop_
_entity_poly.entity_id
_entity_poly.type
_entity_poly.pdbx_seq_one_letter_code
_entity_poly.pdbx_strand_id
1 'polypeptide(L)'
;MASLEDLIKQRIADHKFDDVVRVLPLGPEPQRKELLLQDTKAAKGLGEEYEEAYVKAAGGTTQVQDAEDKLRQAARLLFQELVAKLDALSHFHYTPKPVVEDLSVRTDVAAVRMEEAAPLAVSTASMQVPAEVYKPTEGGAPKAEAELTK
;
A
#
# COMPACT_ATOMS: atom_id res chain seq x y z
N MET A 1 -51.24 7.65 24.09
CA MET A 1 -49.92 7.09 24.43
C MET A 1 -49.38 6.50 23.14
N ALA A 2 -48.25 6.99 22.63
CA ALA A 2 -47.70 6.47 21.37
C ALA A 2 -47.41 4.98 21.54
N SER A 3 -47.93 4.16 20.62
CA SER A 3 -47.67 2.73 20.66
C SER A 3 -46.20 2.48 20.30
N LEU A 4 -45.61 1.40 20.80
CA LEU A 4 -44.23 1.03 20.48
C LEU A 4 -43.99 0.96 18.96
N GLU A 5 -44.99 0.52 18.22
CA GLU A 5 -44.96 0.40 16.76
C GLU A 5 -44.83 1.75 16.05
N ASP A 6 -45.52 2.79 16.55
CA ASP A 6 -45.46 4.12 15.96
C ASP A 6 -44.06 4.74 16.14
N LEU A 7 -43.43 4.49 17.29
CA LEU A 7 -42.07 4.94 17.57
C LEU A 7 -41.02 4.22 16.69
N ILE A 8 -41.19 2.92 16.47
CA ILE A 8 -40.31 2.14 15.58
C ILE A 8 -40.46 2.63 14.13
N LYS A 9 -41.68 2.85 13.65
CA LYS A 9 -41.94 3.39 12.29
C LYS A 9 -41.31 4.76 12.09
N GLN A 10 -41.40 5.65 13.08
CA GLN A 10 -40.76 6.97 13.04
C GLN A 10 -39.23 6.87 12.99
N ARG A 11 -38.60 6.01 13.79
CA ARG A 11 -37.13 5.81 13.77
C ARG A 11 -36.61 5.25 12.45
N ILE A 12 -37.37 4.33 11.84
CA ILE A 12 -37.05 3.79 10.51
C ILE A 12 -37.15 4.90 9.45
N ALA A 13 -38.22 5.72 9.49
CA ALA A 13 -38.39 6.84 8.56
C ALA A 13 -37.29 7.90 8.71
N ASP A 14 -36.85 8.16 9.94
CA ASP A 14 -35.76 9.09 10.26
C ASP A 14 -34.35 8.51 10.00
N HIS A 15 -34.23 7.23 9.63
CA HIS A 15 -32.97 6.48 9.51
C HIS A 15 -32.07 6.57 10.76
N LYS A 16 -32.66 6.70 11.96
CA LYS A 16 -31.96 6.81 13.24
C LYS A 16 -31.80 5.44 13.89
N PHE A 17 -30.81 4.69 13.43
CA PHE A 17 -30.46 3.39 13.97
C PHE A 17 -29.32 3.51 14.98
N ASP A 18 -29.51 2.92 16.15
CA ASP A 18 -28.49 2.83 17.21
C ASP A 18 -27.57 1.61 17.00
N ASP A 19 -27.39 1.19 15.74
CA ASP A 19 -26.57 0.02 15.37
C ASP A 19 -25.07 0.34 15.50
N VAL A 20 -24.29 -0.67 15.91
CA VAL A 20 -22.83 -0.54 16.01
C VAL A 20 -22.23 -0.42 14.62
N VAL A 21 -21.62 0.72 14.32
CA VAL A 21 -20.88 0.92 13.07
C VAL A 21 -19.62 0.07 13.08
N ARG A 22 -19.38 -0.66 11.98
CA ARG A 22 -18.14 -1.44 11.81
C ARG A 22 -16.94 -0.49 11.79
N VAL A 23 -16.08 -0.59 12.80
CA VAL A 23 -14.77 0.09 12.82
C VAL A 23 -13.84 -0.68 11.90
N LEU A 24 -13.49 -0.07 10.76
CA LEU A 24 -12.39 -0.55 9.93
C LEU A 24 -11.07 -0.19 10.62
N PRO A 25 -10.03 -1.05 10.53
CA PRO A 25 -8.70 -0.64 10.96
C PRO A 25 -8.32 0.64 10.21
N LEU A 26 -7.81 1.64 10.93
CA LEU A 26 -7.45 2.94 10.35
C LEU A 26 -6.46 2.70 9.20
N GLY A 27 -6.92 2.94 7.97
CA GLY A 27 -6.05 2.95 6.81
C GLY A 27 -4.99 4.05 6.94
N PRO A 28 -3.90 4.02 6.16
CA PRO A 28 -2.88 5.05 6.23
C PRO A 28 -3.53 6.42 6.01
N GLU A 29 -3.43 7.29 7.02
CA GLU A 29 -3.96 8.64 6.93
C GLU A 29 -3.24 9.38 5.78
N PRO A 30 -3.98 10.08 4.90
CA PRO A 30 -3.35 10.82 3.82
C PRO A 30 -2.43 11.87 4.43
N GLN A 31 -1.12 11.70 4.26
CA GLN A 31 -0.13 12.66 4.72
C GLN A 31 -0.34 13.97 3.95
N ARG A 32 -1.01 14.93 4.58
CA ARG A 32 -1.13 16.28 4.06
C ARG A 32 0.24 16.93 4.20
N LYS A 33 1.00 16.98 3.10
CA LYS A 33 2.26 17.73 3.05
C LYS A 33 1.93 19.21 3.18
N GLU A 34 2.19 19.78 4.36
CA GLU A 34 2.18 21.23 4.53
C GLU A 34 3.41 21.79 3.82
N LEU A 35 3.18 22.53 2.73
CA LEU A 35 4.25 23.24 2.04
C LEU A 35 4.65 24.45 2.88
N LEU A 36 5.66 24.28 3.73
CA LEU A 36 6.27 25.38 4.47
C LEU A 36 7.11 26.23 3.51
N LEU A 37 6.62 27.44 3.20
CA LEU A 37 7.38 28.41 2.44
C LEU A 37 8.48 28.99 3.34
N GLN A 38 9.73 28.98 2.87
CA GLN A 38 10.84 29.59 3.60
C GLN A 38 10.90 31.09 3.28
N ASP A 39 10.74 31.94 4.30
CA ASP A 39 10.80 33.41 4.18
C ASP A 39 12.24 33.97 4.14
N THR A 40 13.24 33.12 4.02
CA THR A 40 14.64 33.51 3.90
C THR A 40 15.03 33.76 2.44
N LYS A 41 16.03 34.63 2.21
CA LYS A 41 16.58 34.86 0.86
C LYS A 41 16.99 33.54 0.21
N ALA A 42 16.67 33.39 -1.07
CA ALA A 42 17.02 32.20 -1.84
C ALA A 42 18.54 31.99 -1.85
N ALA A 43 18.95 30.74 -1.55
CA ALA A 43 20.37 30.36 -1.52
C ALA A 43 20.94 30.10 -2.92
N LYS A 44 20.08 29.91 -3.94
CA LYS A 44 20.44 29.60 -5.33
C LYS A 44 20.03 30.72 -6.26
N GLY A 45 20.75 30.88 -7.37
CA GLY A 45 20.42 31.84 -8.41
C GLY A 45 19.34 31.30 -9.38
N LEU A 46 18.65 32.21 -10.09
CA LEU A 46 17.63 31.83 -11.09
C LEU A 46 18.17 30.85 -12.14
N GLY A 47 19.42 31.05 -12.61
CA GLY A 47 20.03 30.15 -13.59
C GLY A 47 20.20 28.71 -13.09
N GLU A 48 20.60 28.56 -11.83
CA GLU A 48 20.76 27.25 -11.18
C GLU A 48 19.41 26.57 -10.94
N GLU A 49 18.37 27.33 -10.58
CA GLU A 49 17.00 26.81 -10.44
C GLU A 49 16.47 26.26 -11.77
N TYR A 50 16.71 26.95 -12.87
CA TYR A 50 16.31 26.49 -14.20
C TYR A 50 17.09 25.25 -14.65
N GLU A 51 18.40 25.20 -14.39
CA GLU A 51 19.21 24.01 -14.68
C GLU A 51 18.70 22.80 -13.90
N GLU A 52 18.46 22.94 -12.59
CA GLU A 52 17.93 21.88 -11.74
C GLU A 52 16.54 21.43 -12.16
N ALA A 53 15.65 22.37 -12.51
CA ALA A 53 14.32 22.06 -13.01
C ALA A 53 14.38 21.29 -14.35
N TYR A 54 15.27 21.70 -15.25
CA TYR A 54 15.46 21.03 -16.53
C TYR A 54 16.01 19.60 -16.36
N VAL A 55 17.01 19.42 -15.50
CA VAL A 55 17.57 18.09 -15.19
C VAL A 55 16.52 17.19 -14.52
N LYS A 56 15.70 17.72 -13.61
CA LYS A 56 14.59 16.96 -12.99
C LYS A 56 13.52 16.55 -14.00
N ALA A 57 13.20 17.43 -14.95
CA ALA A 57 12.23 17.15 -16.02
C ALA A 57 12.76 16.13 -17.04
N ALA A 58 14.03 16.25 -17.42
CA ALA A 58 14.68 15.36 -18.38
C ALA A 58 15.07 13.99 -17.80
N GLY A 59 15.34 13.93 -16.48
CA GLY A 59 15.87 12.75 -15.79
C GLY A 59 14.83 11.76 -15.25
N GLY A 60 13.53 11.98 -15.48
CA GLY A 60 12.48 11.06 -15.05
C GLY A 60 12.39 10.90 -13.53
N THR A 61 11.60 11.75 -12.88
CA THR A 61 11.14 11.60 -11.48
C THR A 61 12.22 11.11 -10.51
N THR A 62 13.24 11.93 -10.26
CA THR A 62 13.96 11.82 -8.98
C THR A 62 12.95 12.12 -7.89
N GLN A 63 12.52 11.08 -7.16
CA GLN A 63 11.81 11.24 -5.91
C GLN A 63 12.59 12.27 -5.10
N VAL A 64 11.96 13.42 -4.81
CA VAL A 64 12.55 14.44 -3.96
C VAL A 64 12.73 13.77 -2.61
N GLN A 65 13.94 13.30 -2.33
CA GLN A 65 14.31 12.79 -1.02
C GLN A 65 14.36 14.00 -0.10
N ASP A 66 13.23 14.31 0.51
CA ASP A 66 13.16 15.32 1.54
C ASP A 66 14.13 14.91 2.66
N ALA A 67 14.82 15.86 3.30
CA ALA A 67 15.72 15.54 4.42
C ALA A 67 14.97 14.78 5.54
N GLU A 68 13.66 15.02 5.65
CA GLU A 68 12.73 14.30 6.50
C GLU A 68 12.64 12.81 6.18
N ASP A 69 12.73 12.41 4.91
CA ASP A 69 12.69 11.00 4.52
C ASP A 69 13.94 10.25 5.00
N LYS A 70 15.11 10.89 4.94
CA LYS A 70 16.37 10.30 5.46
C LYS A 70 16.31 10.14 6.98
N LEU A 71 15.80 11.14 7.69
CA LEU A 71 15.61 11.08 9.14
C LEU A 71 14.58 10.02 9.52
N ARG A 72 13.48 9.91 8.76
CA ARG A 72 12.45 8.88 8.94
C ARG A 72 13.01 7.48 8.71
N GLN A 73 13.86 7.29 7.70
CA GLN A 73 14.54 6.02 7.44
C GLN A 73 15.51 5.66 8.57
N ALA A 74 16.33 6.61 9.01
CA ALA A 74 17.23 6.40 10.15
C ALA A 74 16.47 6.03 11.45
N ALA A 75 15.38 6.75 11.75
CA ALA A 75 14.53 6.44 12.90
C ALA A 75 13.89 5.04 12.81
N ARG A 76 13.46 4.62 11.61
CA ARG A 76 12.93 3.26 11.37
C ARG A 76 13.97 2.19 11.66
N LEU A 77 15.23 2.38 11.22
CA LEU A 77 16.30 1.42 11.47
C LEU A 77 16.61 1.29 12.97
N LEU A 78 16.74 2.43 13.67
CA LEU A 78 16.98 2.44 15.11
C LEU A 78 15.83 1.78 15.88
N PHE A 79 14.59 2.02 15.45
CA PHE A 79 13.41 1.40 16.05
C PHE A 79 13.40 -0.12 15.86
N GLN A 80 13.75 -0.61 14.66
CA GLN A 80 13.86 -2.05 14.40
C GLN A 80 14.91 -2.72 15.30
N GLU A 81 16.08 -2.08 15.47
CA GLU A 81 17.14 -2.59 16.34
C GLU A 81 16.70 -2.62 17.81
N LEU A 82 16.04 -1.56 18.28
CA LEU A 82 15.50 -1.47 19.64
C LEU A 82 14.49 -2.58 19.90
N VAL A 83 13.52 -2.77 18.99
CA VAL A 83 12.49 -3.80 19.13
C VAL A 83 13.10 -5.19 19.12
N ALA A 84 14.07 -5.48 18.25
CA ALA A 84 14.75 -6.77 18.25
C ALA A 84 15.44 -7.08 19.59
N LYS A 85 16.04 -6.08 20.25
CA LYS A 85 16.64 -6.23 21.57
C LYS A 85 15.58 -6.46 22.67
N LEU A 86 14.46 -5.74 22.61
CA LEU A 86 13.36 -5.89 23.58
C LEU A 86 12.65 -7.24 23.43
N ASP A 87 12.44 -7.71 22.20
CA ASP A 87 11.86 -9.01 21.90
C ASP A 87 12.76 -10.14 22.44
N ALA A 88 14.08 -10.01 22.28
CA ALA A 88 15.04 -10.95 22.87
C ALA A 88 15.04 -10.93 24.41
N LEU A 89 14.97 -9.73 25.02
CA LEU A 89 14.91 -9.56 26.48
C LEU A 89 13.63 -10.17 27.08
N SER A 90 12.51 -10.10 26.36
CA SER A 90 11.21 -10.64 26.79
C SER A 90 11.02 -12.13 26.46
N HIS A 91 12.09 -12.84 26.09
CA HIS A 91 12.03 -14.26 25.66
C HIS A 91 11.02 -14.48 24.52
N PHE A 92 10.90 -13.50 23.62
CA PHE A 92 9.96 -13.52 22.50
C PHE A 92 8.47 -13.65 22.91
N HIS A 93 8.11 -13.29 24.13
CA HIS A 93 6.71 -13.19 24.58
C HIS A 93 6.17 -11.77 24.37
N TYR A 94 5.85 -11.42 23.12
CA TYR A 94 5.31 -10.11 22.75
C TYR A 94 4.10 -10.25 21.82
N THR A 95 3.31 -9.19 21.72
CA THR A 95 2.22 -9.13 20.74
C THR A 95 2.81 -9.00 19.34
N PRO A 96 2.45 -9.90 18.38
CA PRO A 96 3.02 -9.86 17.05
C PRO A 96 2.79 -8.50 16.40
N LYS A 97 3.75 -8.09 15.56
CA LYS A 97 3.69 -6.80 14.86
C LYS A 97 2.40 -6.73 14.03
N PRO A 98 1.74 -5.56 13.96
CA PRO A 98 0.55 -5.40 13.14
C PRO A 98 0.88 -5.68 11.67
N VAL A 99 -0.06 -6.28 10.96
CA VAL A 99 0.09 -6.58 9.52
C VAL A 99 0.14 -5.26 8.76
N VAL A 100 1.31 -4.95 8.22
CA VAL A 100 1.49 -3.89 7.23
C VAL A 100 1.36 -4.55 5.86
N GLU A 101 0.57 -3.96 4.97
CA GLU A 101 0.45 -4.44 3.60
C GLU A 101 1.78 -4.20 2.86
N ASP A 102 2.62 -5.22 2.80
CA ASP A 102 3.86 -5.21 2.05
C ASP A 102 3.62 -5.71 0.62
N LEU A 103 3.84 -4.84 -0.36
CA LEU A 103 3.76 -5.18 -1.78
C LEU A 103 5.04 -5.93 -2.21
N SER A 104 4.99 -7.26 -2.26
CA SER A 104 6.06 -8.06 -2.85
C SER A 104 5.82 -8.27 -4.35
N VAL A 105 6.69 -7.72 -5.21
CA VAL A 105 6.67 -8.01 -6.65
C VAL A 105 7.47 -9.29 -6.91
N ARG A 106 6.80 -10.34 -7.37
CA ARG A 106 7.43 -11.61 -7.78
C ARG A 106 7.64 -11.61 -9.28
N THR A 107 8.84 -11.96 -9.73
CA THR A 107 9.18 -12.09 -11.15
C THR A 107 8.88 -13.50 -11.64
N ASP A 108 8.52 -13.65 -12.92
CA ASP A 108 8.34 -14.95 -13.56
C ASP A 108 9.71 -15.61 -13.76
N VAL A 109 10.05 -16.51 -12.84
CA VAL A 109 11.28 -17.30 -12.88
C VAL A 109 10.89 -18.75 -12.58
N ALA A 110 11.58 -19.71 -13.19
CA ALA A 110 11.42 -21.13 -12.88
C ALA A 110 11.62 -21.36 -11.37
N ALA A 111 10.75 -22.18 -10.76
CA ALA A 111 10.75 -22.45 -9.32
C ALA A 111 12.14 -22.87 -8.78
N VAL A 112 12.88 -23.66 -9.57
CA VAL A 112 14.26 -24.10 -9.24
C VAL A 112 15.20 -22.95 -8.90
N ARG A 113 15.06 -21.77 -9.53
CA ARG A 113 15.97 -20.64 -9.26
C ARG A 113 15.76 -20.00 -7.88
N MET A 114 14.62 -20.24 -7.24
CA MET A 114 14.33 -19.78 -5.89
C MET A 114 14.65 -20.84 -4.84
N GLU A 115 14.96 -22.08 -5.25
CA GLU A 115 15.29 -23.17 -4.35
C GLU A 115 16.76 -23.13 -3.92
N GLU A 116 17.06 -23.80 -2.81
CA GLU A 116 18.44 -24.02 -2.38
C GLU A 116 19.19 -24.86 -3.41
N ALA A 117 20.49 -24.60 -3.58
CA ALA A 117 21.36 -25.33 -4.50
C ALA A 117 21.64 -26.76 -3.99
N ALA A 118 20.65 -27.65 -4.12
CA ALA A 118 20.77 -29.07 -3.85
C ALA A 118 20.74 -29.87 -5.16
N PRO A 119 21.57 -30.92 -5.32
CA PRO A 119 21.69 -31.68 -6.57
C PRO A 119 20.47 -32.56 -6.92
N LEU A 120 19.41 -32.55 -6.10
CA LEU A 120 18.24 -33.43 -6.25
C LEU A 120 16.97 -32.71 -6.75
N ALA A 121 17.01 -31.40 -6.96
CA ALA A 121 15.82 -30.61 -7.28
C ALA A 121 15.51 -30.59 -8.79
N VAL A 122 14.31 -31.05 -9.16
CA VAL A 122 13.77 -30.96 -10.53
C VAL A 122 12.30 -30.52 -10.46
N SER A 123 12.07 -29.23 -10.63
CA SER A 123 10.72 -28.65 -10.79
C SER A 123 10.70 -27.70 -11.98
N THR A 124 10.01 -28.04 -13.06
CA THR A 124 9.92 -27.22 -14.28
C THR A 124 8.76 -26.21 -14.25
N ALA A 125 8.06 -26.08 -13.13
CA ALA A 125 6.90 -25.19 -12.99
C ALA A 125 7.31 -23.71 -12.95
N SER A 126 6.52 -22.85 -13.61
CA SER A 126 6.60 -21.39 -13.47
C SER A 126 6.04 -20.93 -12.13
N MET A 127 6.55 -19.81 -11.60
CA MET A 127 6.07 -19.27 -10.33
C MET A 127 4.70 -18.59 -10.46
N GLN A 128 4.38 -18.05 -11.64
CA GLN A 128 3.09 -17.43 -11.92
C GLN A 128 2.04 -18.47 -12.32
N VAL A 129 0.82 -18.30 -11.82
CA VAL A 129 -0.32 -19.13 -12.25
C VAL A 129 -0.87 -18.64 -13.59
N PRO A 130 -1.48 -19.52 -14.42
CA PRO A 130 -2.02 -19.11 -15.73
C PRO A 130 -3.00 -17.92 -15.67
N ALA A 131 -3.74 -17.77 -14.56
CA ALA A 131 -4.66 -16.65 -14.35
C ALA A 131 -3.96 -15.32 -14.05
N GLU A 132 -2.72 -15.34 -13.54
CA GLU A 132 -1.88 -14.14 -13.37
C GLU A 132 -1.25 -13.73 -14.71
N VAL A 133 -0.92 -14.70 -15.56
CA VAL A 133 -0.40 -14.47 -16.92
C VAL A 133 -1.51 -13.95 -17.85
N TYR A 134 -2.69 -14.54 -17.78
CA TYR A 134 -3.84 -14.17 -18.60
C TYR A 134 -5.16 -14.42 -17.88
N LYS A 135 -5.92 -13.35 -17.67
CA LYS A 135 -7.29 -13.40 -17.15
C LYS A 135 -8.25 -12.82 -18.19
N PRO A 136 -9.13 -13.62 -18.80
CA PRO A 136 -10.15 -13.07 -19.69
C PRO A 136 -11.14 -12.24 -18.87
N THR A 137 -11.41 -11.02 -19.33
CA THR A 137 -12.47 -10.17 -18.78
C THR A 137 -13.82 -10.66 -19.29
N GLU A 138 -14.73 -10.96 -18.36
CA GLU A 138 -16.12 -11.41 -18.56
C GLU A 138 -16.30 -12.76 -19.29
N GLY A 139 -16.74 -13.78 -18.54
CA GLY A 139 -17.30 -15.03 -19.09
C GLY A 139 -16.37 -15.95 -19.87
N GLY A 140 -15.12 -15.55 -20.14
CA GLY A 140 -14.10 -16.41 -20.78
C GLY A 140 -14.34 -16.70 -22.27
N ALA A 141 -15.42 -16.19 -22.85
CA ALA A 141 -15.75 -16.34 -24.27
C ALA A 141 -15.75 -14.97 -24.95
N PRO A 142 -14.96 -14.76 -26.02
CA PRO A 142 -15.03 -13.53 -26.81
C PRO A 142 -16.40 -13.50 -27.49
N LYS A 143 -17.32 -12.67 -26.99
CA LYS A 143 -18.61 -12.41 -27.63
C LYS A 143 -18.55 -11.04 -28.29
N ALA A 144 -18.82 -11.01 -29.59
CA ALA A 144 -19.03 -9.74 -30.29
C ALA A 144 -20.47 -9.26 -30.05
N GLU A 145 -20.67 -7.95 -29.88
CA GLU A 145 -22.01 -7.36 -29.66
C GLU A 145 -22.99 -7.68 -30.80
N ALA A 146 -22.48 -7.96 -32.01
CA ALA A 146 -23.28 -8.34 -33.18
C ALA A 146 -23.95 -9.72 -33.06
N GLU A 147 -23.43 -10.61 -32.21
CA GLU A 147 -23.97 -11.97 -32.01
C GLU A 147 -24.92 -12.06 -30.81
N LEU A 148 -25.08 -10.96 -30.05
CA LEU A 148 -25.98 -10.91 -28.91
C LEU A 148 -27.40 -10.60 -29.38
N THR A 149 -28.32 -11.54 -29.18
CA THR A 149 -29.74 -11.33 -29.46
C THR A 149 -30.32 -10.29 -28.49
N LYS A 150 -31.09 -9.34 -29.03
CA LYS A 150 -31.80 -8.30 -28.27
C LYS A 150 -32.91 -8.87 -27.39
#